data_AF-A0A7Y2J3C7-F1
#
_entry.id   AF-A0A7Y2J3C7-F1
#
_cell.length_a   1.000
_cell.length_b   1.000
_cell.length_c   1.000
_cell.angle_alpha   90.00
_cell.angle_beta   90.00
_cell.angle_gamma   90.00
#
_symmetry.space_group_name_H-M   'P 1'
#
loop_
_entity.id
_entity.type
_entity.pdbx_description
1 polymer ?
#
loop_
_entity_poly.entity_id
_entity_poly.type
_entity_poly.pdbx_seq_one_letter_code
_entity_poly.pdbx_strand_id
1 'polypeptide(L)'
;MAVIKKYILHYKADIRSGRFAANFPAYIHGYDKNEKHVLTCVFFEQPDAVLPENKMVDGVVSMYFTIAKFCLVLDLFRNESPVKFMYDTDGKDCTLITEKEPVGEGEGLHL
;
A
#
# COMPACT_ATOMS: atom_id res chain seq x y z
N MET A 1 9.11 12.95 16.56
CA MET A 1 8.64 11.88 15.67
C MET A 1 8.59 12.39 14.25
N ALA A 2 9.43 11.83 13.37
CA ALA A 2 9.46 12.21 11.97
C ALA A 2 8.50 11.31 11.17
N VAL A 3 7.60 11.93 10.42
CA VAL A 3 6.60 11.22 9.61
C VAL A 3 6.82 11.55 8.14
N ILE A 4 7.03 10.53 7.33
CA ILE A 4 7.12 10.64 5.88
C ILE A 4 5.72 10.49 5.30
N LYS A 5 5.32 11.42 4.44
CA LYS A 5 4.06 11.36 3.69
C LYS A 5 4.35 11.49 2.21
N LYS A 6 3.87 10.53 1.41
CA LYS A 6 4.01 10.60 -0.06
C LYS A 6 2.75 10.11 -0.74
N TYR A 7 2.41 10.80 -1.83
CA TYR A 7 1.40 10.37 -2.77
C TYR A 7 1.92 9.23 -3.64
N ILE A 8 1.02 8.31 -3.96
CA ILE A 8 1.21 7.21 -4.89
C ILE A 8 0.32 7.54 -6.09
N LEU A 9 0.93 7.85 -7.23
CA LEU A 9 0.21 8.24 -8.43
C LEU A 9 0.19 7.14 -9.49
N HIS A 10 1.16 6.22 -9.43
CA HIS A 10 1.18 5.03 -10.27
C HIS A 10 1.45 3.80 -9.41
N TYR A 11 0.97 2.64 -9.84
CA TYR A 11 1.26 1.39 -9.17
C TYR A 11 1.41 0.22 -10.14
N LYS A 12 2.08 -0.82 -9.68
CA LYS A 12 2.23 -2.11 -10.35
C LYS A 12 1.90 -3.22 -9.37
N ALA A 13 1.00 -4.12 -9.74
CA ALA A 13 0.73 -5.33 -8.97
C ALA A 13 1.40 -6.53 -9.64
N ASP A 14 2.12 -7.34 -8.85
CA ASP A 14 2.79 -8.55 -9.30
C ASP A 14 2.26 -9.74 -8.51
N ILE A 15 1.79 -10.79 -9.20
CA ILE A 15 1.36 -12.05 -8.60
C ILE A 15 2.32 -13.14 -9.06
N ARG A 16 2.84 -13.94 -8.13
CA ARG A 16 3.82 -14.98 -8.39
C ARG A 16 3.22 -16.36 -8.17
N SER A 17 3.31 -17.21 -9.19
CA SER A 17 3.00 -18.64 -9.09
C SER A 17 4.27 -19.44 -8.79
N GLY A 18 4.21 -20.40 -7.86
CA GLY A 18 5.30 -21.34 -7.58
C GLY A 18 5.77 -21.33 -6.13
N ARG A 19 6.60 -22.31 -5.77
CA ARG A 19 7.14 -22.47 -4.41
C ARG A 19 8.46 -21.71 -4.30
N PHE A 20 8.42 -20.48 -3.78
CA PHE A 20 9.61 -19.67 -3.50
C PHE A 20 10.05 -19.85 -2.04
N ALA A 21 11.36 -19.78 -1.77
CA ALA A 21 11.90 -19.92 -0.43
C ALA A 21 11.38 -18.86 0.57
N ALA A 22 11.00 -17.69 0.05
CA ALA A 22 10.27 -16.67 0.79
C ALA A 22 8.85 -16.62 0.20
N ASN A 23 7.86 -17.14 0.93
CA ASN A 23 6.46 -17.33 0.51
C ASN A 23 5.72 -15.99 0.32
N PHE A 24 6.12 -15.21 -0.67
CA PHE A 24 5.50 -13.94 -1.05
C PHE A 24 4.71 -14.10 -2.34
N PRO A 25 3.42 -14.49 -2.27
CA PRO A 25 2.55 -14.67 -3.43
C PRO A 25 2.33 -13.39 -4.25
N ALA A 26 2.40 -12.22 -3.63
CA ALA A 26 2.06 -10.97 -4.30
C ALA A 26 2.86 -9.77 -3.80
N TYR A 27 2.95 -8.76 -4.67
CA TYR A 27 3.48 -7.45 -4.39
C TYR A 27 2.61 -6.36 -5.02
N ILE A 28 2.55 -5.20 -4.38
CA ILE A 28 2.08 -3.96 -5.01
C ILE A 28 3.16 -2.90 -4.82
N HIS A 29 3.69 -2.38 -5.93
CA HIS A 29 4.70 -1.32 -5.96
C HIS A 29 4.03 0.02 -6.26
N GLY A 30 4.29 1.03 -5.44
CA GLY A 30 3.77 2.38 -5.59
C GLY A 30 4.86 3.37 -6.00
N TYR A 31 4.50 4.28 -6.92
CA TYR A 31 5.39 5.26 -7.52
C TYR A 31 4.83 6.68 -7.36
N ASP A 32 5.73 7.65 -7.16
CA ASP A 32 5.36 9.06 -7.06
C ASP A 32 5.15 9.71 -8.45
N LYS A 33 4.91 11.02 -8.46
CA LYS A 33 4.71 11.82 -9.69
C LYS A 33 5.87 11.82 -10.69
N ASN A 34 7.07 11.43 -10.24
CA ASN A 34 8.26 11.36 -11.08
C ASN A 34 8.60 9.90 -11.44
N GLU A 35 7.63 8.99 -11.33
CA GLU A 35 7.83 7.53 -11.49
C GLU A 35 8.87 6.93 -10.54
N LYS A 36 9.21 7.64 -9.45
CA LYS A 36 10.15 7.11 -8.46
C LYS A 36 9.41 6.09 -7.59
N HIS A 37 9.98 4.90 -7.45
CA HIS A 37 9.48 3.88 -6.54
C HIS A 37 9.61 4.36 -5.09
N VAL A 38 8.49 4.33 -4.34
CA VAL A 38 8.43 4.87 -2.98
C VAL A 38 7.79 3.92 -1.97
N LEU A 39 7.05 2.91 -2.44
CA LEU A 39 6.34 1.96 -1.59
C LEU A 39 6.35 0.56 -2.21
N THR A 40 6.55 -0.47 -1.38
CA THR A 40 6.24 -1.86 -1.71
C THR A 40 5.34 -2.46 -0.64
N CYS A 41 4.15 -2.92 -1.01
CA CYS A 41 3.34 -3.81 -0.20
C CYS A 41 3.74 -5.25 -0.52
N VAL A 42 4.18 -5.99 0.50
CA VAL A 42 4.57 -7.40 0.40
C VAL A 42 3.51 -8.25 1.09
N PHE A 43 3.02 -9.27 0.40
CA PHE A 43 1.96 -10.14 0.91
C PHE A 43 2.53 -11.50 1.26
N PHE A 44 2.29 -11.98 2.48
CA PHE A 44 2.71 -13.29 2.97
C PHE A 44 1.59 -14.31 2.81
N GLU A 45 1.92 -15.51 2.32
CA GLU A 45 0.96 -16.61 2.12
C GLU A 45 0.28 -17.05 3.43
N GLN A 46 1.05 -17.11 4.52
CA GLN A 46 0.61 -17.69 5.79
C GLN A 46 -0.25 -16.70 6.58
N PRO A 47 -1.53 -17.04 6.89
CA PRO A 47 -2.42 -16.18 7.67
C PRO A 47 -1.95 -15.91 9.11
N ASP A 48 -1.17 -16.84 9.66
CA ASP A 48 -0.61 -16.83 11.01
C ASP A 48 0.86 -16.37 11.05
N ALA A 49 1.41 -15.90 9.93
CA ALA A 49 2.77 -15.37 9.90
C ALA A 49 2.89 -14.15 10.82
N VAL A 50 3.93 -14.17 11.67
CA VAL A 50 4.41 -12.94 12.32
C VAL A 50 4.98 -12.04 11.22
N LEU A 51 4.28 -10.95 10.94
CA LEU A 51 4.71 -9.99 9.94
C LEU A 51 5.93 -9.22 10.45
N PRO A 52 6.94 -8.96 9.60
CA PRO A 52 8.03 -8.06 9.95
C PRO A 52 7.51 -6.65 10.24
N GLU A 53 8.27 -5.89 11.03
CA GLU A 53 8.07 -4.45 11.14
C GLU A 53 8.23 -3.78 9.78
N ASN A 54 7.40 -2.77 9.50
CA ASN A 54 7.60 -1.97 8.29
C ASN A 54 8.98 -1.30 8.33
N LYS A 55 9.58 -1.13 7.17
CA LYS A 55 10.93 -0.55 7.11
C LYS A 55 11.08 0.34 5.90
N MET A 56 12.00 1.29 6.02
CA MET A 56 12.43 2.12 4.91
C MET A 56 13.89 1.82 4.58
N VAL A 57 14.16 1.50 3.32
CA VAL A 57 15.51 1.30 2.77
C VAL A 57 15.60 2.10 1.48
N ASP A 58 16.66 2.91 1.34
CA ASP A 58 16.91 3.74 0.15
C ASP A 58 15.72 4.60 -0.31
N GLY A 59 14.91 5.07 0.66
CA GLY A 59 13.74 5.93 0.40
C GLY A 59 12.49 5.20 -0.10
N VAL A 60 12.51 3.86 -0.11
CA VAL A 60 11.36 2.99 -0.38
C VAL A 60 10.85 2.40 0.94
N VAL A 61 9.55 2.57 1.21
CA VAL A 61 8.90 1.95 2.37
C VAL A 61 8.40 0.56 1.99
N SER A 62 8.68 -0.44 2.82
CA SER A 62 8.10 -1.79 2.70
C SER A 62 7.03 -1.96 3.76
N MET A 63 5.80 -2.23 3.32
CA MET A 63 4.66 -2.60 4.16
C MET A 63 4.40 -4.09 4.04
N TYR A 64 4.12 -4.75 5.15
CA TYR A 64 3.89 -6.19 5.18
C TYR A 64 2.44 -6.50 5.54
N PHE A 65 1.84 -7.39 4.76
CA PHE A 65 0.45 -7.82 4.93
C PHE A 65 0.34 -9.33 4.82
N THR A 66 -0.72 -9.91 5.39
CA THR A 66 -1.13 -11.26 5.02
C THR A 66 -1.83 -11.24 3.65
N ILE A 67 -1.79 -12.35 2.91
CA ILE A 67 -2.40 -12.48 1.58
C ILE A 67 -3.91 -12.20 1.59
N ALA A 68 -4.58 -12.43 2.72
CA ALA A 68 -5.99 -12.10 2.92
C ALA A 68 -6.31 -10.59 2.73
N LYS A 69 -5.31 -9.71 2.86
CA LYS A 69 -5.46 -8.27 2.63
C LYS A 69 -5.18 -7.84 1.19
N PHE A 70 -4.74 -8.74 0.31
CA PHE A 70 -4.34 -8.37 -1.05
C PHE A 70 -5.46 -7.69 -1.83
N CYS A 71 -6.64 -8.30 -1.91
CA CYS A 71 -7.76 -7.69 -2.64
C CYS A 71 -8.15 -6.33 -2.07
N LEU A 72 -8.19 -6.20 -0.73
CA LEU A 72 -8.52 -4.94 -0.07
C LEU A 72 -7.51 -3.83 -0.42
N VAL A 73 -6.22 -4.14 -0.37
CA VAL A 73 -5.17 -3.17 -0.72
C VAL A 73 -5.23 -2.87 -2.22
N LEU A 74 -5.39 -3.87 -3.08
CA LEU A 74 -5.49 -3.66 -4.52
C LEU A 74 -6.70 -2.79 -4.90
N ASP A 75 -7.86 -3.01 -4.26
CA ASP A 75 -9.08 -2.24 -4.50
C ASP A 75 -8.90 -0.78 -4.10
N LEU A 76 -8.21 -0.51 -2.99
CA LEU A 76 -7.85 0.85 -2.60
C LEU A 76 -7.06 1.55 -3.71
N PHE A 77 -6.06 0.88 -4.29
CA PHE A 77 -5.26 1.46 -5.39
C PHE A 77 -6.03 1.58 -6.72
N ARG A 78 -7.05 0.76 -6.95
CA ARG A 78 -7.85 0.75 -8.19
C ARG A 78 -8.95 1.80 -8.19
N ASN A 79 -9.58 2.00 -7.03
CA ASN A 79 -10.81 2.76 -6.93
C ASN A 79 -10.60 4.16 -6.35
N GLU A 80 -9.52 4.37 -5.59
CA GLU A 80 -9.24 5.64 -4.94
C GLU A 80 -8.11 6.38 -5.65
N SER A 81 -8.26 7.69 -5.79
CA SER A 81 -7.19 8.56 -6.26
C SER A 81 -7.37 9.99 -5.72
N PRO A 82 -6.36 10.58 -5.07
CA PRO A 82 -5.02 10.04 -4.86
C PRO A 82 -4.90 9.18 -3.59
N VAL A 83 -4.14 8.08 -3.66
CA VAL A 83 -3.71 7.31 -2.48
C VAL A 83 -2.38 7.89 -1.97
N LYS A 84 -2.21 7.95 -0.65
CA LYS A 84 -0.94 8.31 -0.01
C LYS A 84 -0.59 7.31 1.09
N PHE A 85 0.70 7.15 1.35
CA PHE A 85 1.15 6.46 2.56
C PHE A 85 1.71 7.46 3.57
N MET A 86 1.54 7.12 4.85
CA MET A 86 2.25 7.73 5.95
C MET A 86 3.16 6.68 6.59
N TYR A 87 4.40 7.04 6.90
CA TYR A 87 5.34 6.17 7.59
C TYR A 87 6.00 6.92 8.75
N ASP A 88 5.83 6.40 9.96
CA ASP A 88 6.53 6.86 11.14
C ASP A 88 7.93 6.23 11.17
N THR A 89 8.97 7.06 11.12
CA THR A 89 10.34 6.56 11.12
C THR A 89 10.76 5.97 12.45
N ASP A 90 10.11 6.38 13.55
CA ASP A 90 10.48 5.99 14.90
C ASP A 90 9.70 4.74 15.32
N GLY A 91 8.36 4.79 15.25
CA GLY A 91 7.48 3.68 15.58
C GLY A 91 7.35 2.60 14.51
N LYS A 92 7.86 2.84 13.29
CA LYS A 92 7.76 1.93 12.13
C LYS A 92 6.31 1.65 11.69
N ASP A 93 5.35 2.45 12.16
CA ASP A 93 3.97 2.35 11.72
C ASP A 93 3.83 2.89 10.30
N CYS A 94 3.05 2.19 9.48
CA CYS A 94 2.75 2.61 8.12
C CYS A 94 1.27 2.46 7.82
N THR A 95 0.69 3.48 7.17
CA THR A 95 -0.73 3.51 6.85
C THR A 95 -0.95 3.96 5.41
N LEU A 96 -1.80 3.23 4.69
CA LEU A 96 -2.37 3.68 3.43
C LEU A 96 -3.64 4.48 3.73
N ILE A 97 -3.74 5.68 3.18
CA ILE A 97 -4.88 6.56 3.40
C ILE A 97 -5.27 7.25 2.10
N THR A 98 -6.56 7.57 1.98
CA THR A 98 -7.12 8.41 0.93
C THR A 98 -7.19 9.86 1.41
N GLU A 99 -7.68 10.75 0.54
CA GLU A 99 -8.07 12.09 0.96
C GLU A 99 -9.51 12.10 1.48
N LYS A 100 -9.85 13.18 2.17
CA LYS A 100 -11.20 13.38 2.70
C LYS A 100 -12.15 13.68 1.54
N GLU A 101 -13.02 12.74 1.21
CA GLU A 101 -14.13 13.00 0.29
C GLU A 101 -15.25 13.79 0.97
N PRO A 102 -15.96 14.68 0.26
CA PRO A 102 -17.18 15.29 0.75
C PRO A 102 -18.27 14.21 0.92
N VAL A 103 -18.87 14.15 2.11
CA VAL A 103 -20.00 13.25 2.38
C VAL A 103 -21.27 13.88 1.78
N GLY A 104 -21.92 13.20 0.83
CA GLY A 104 -23.24 13.59 0.32
C GLY A 104 -23.36 13.98 -1.16
N GLU A 105 -22.38 13.74 -2.02
CA GLU A 105 -22.47 14.09 -3.46
C GLU A 105 -23.12 13.01 -4.36
N GLY A 106 -23.61 11.90 -3.78
CA GLY A 106 -24.04 10.72 -4.55
C GLY A 106 -25.55 10.47 -4.70
N GLU A 107 -26.42 11.21 -4.01
CA GLU A 107 -27.88 11.03 -4.13
C GLU A 107 -28.58 12.40 -4.18
N GLY A 108 -28.91 12.90 -5.38
CA GLY A 108 -29.96 13.93 -5.52
C GLY A 108 -29.71 15.18 -6.35
N LEU A 109 -28.81 15.18 -7.35
CA LEU A 109 -28.81 16.22 -8.39
C LEU A 109 -28.80 15.60 -9.79
N HIS A 110 -29.88 14.89 -10.13
CA HIS A 110 -30.37 14.87 -11.50
C HIS A 110 -31.44 15.97 -11.60
N LEU A 111 -31.10 17.06 -12.29
CA LEU A 111 -32.06 18.04 -12.79
C LEU A 111 -32.83 17.45 -13.96
#